data_AF-A0A2V9Y0F7-F1
#
_entry.id   AF-A0A2V9Y0F7-F1
#
_cell.length_a   1.000
_cell.length_b   1.000
_cell.length_c   1.000
_cell.angle_alpha   90.00
_cell.angle_beta   90.00
_cell.angle_gamma   90.00
#
_symmetry.space_group_name_H-M   'P 1'
#
loop_
_entity.id
_entity.type
_entity.pdbx_description
1 polymer ?
#
loop_
_entity_poly.entity_id
_entity_poly.type
_entity_poly.pdbx_seq_one_letter_code
_entity_poly.pdbx_strand_id
1 'polypeptide(L)'
;MKCLPLVLLVFVSFLAVVGCGNIFFRGDLGGNGVMQTASGFVSVVQVTNMPDGNGTFIDVTLITFLLNGNATTMTFCGDQRNQFPIHQFVRANFTPGQPCADIVTVVIGFH
;
A
#
# COMPACT_ATOMS: atom_id res chain seq x y z
N MET A 1 -15.00 37.52 -34.43
CA MET A 1 -14.05 36.40 -34.26
C MET A 1 -13.22 36.58 -32.97
N LYS A 2 -13.81 36.56 -31.77
CA LYS A 2 -13.05 36.90 -30.52
C LYS A 2 -13.49 36.16 -29.24
N CYS A 3 -14.44 35.22 -29.29
CA CYS A 3 -14.85 34.42 -28.11
C CYS A 3 -14.13 33.06 -28.01
N LEU A 4 -13.35 32.68 -29.03
CA LEU A 4 -12.56 31.45 -29.07
C LEU A 4 -11.55 31.31 -27.90
N PRO A 5 -10.82 32.35 -27.44
CA PRO A 5 -9.80 32.16 -26.41
C PRO A 5 -10.41 31.94 -25.01
N LEU A 6 -11.63 32.43 -24.77
CA LEU A 6 -12.29 32.31 -23.47
C LEU A 6 -12.88 30.90 -23.27
N VAL A 7 -13.42 30.29 -24.33
CA VAL A 7 -13.92 28.91 -24.29
C VAL A 7 -12.78 27.91 -24.11
N LEU A 8 -11.62 28.16 -24.75
CA LEU A 8 -10.45 27.29 -24.63
C LEU A 8 -9.82 27.35 -23.23
N LEU A 9 -9.81 28.52 -22.60
CA LEU A 9 -9.28 28.72 -21.24
C LEU A 9 -10.17 28.05 -20.18
N VAL A 10 -11.49 28.06 -20.36
CA VAL A 10 -12.43 27.34 -19.47
C VAL A 10 -12.27 25.83 -19.62
N PHE A 11 -12.04 25.33 -20.83
CA PHE A 11 -11.87 23.89 -21.09
C PHE A 11 -10.57 23.34 -20.46
N VAL A 12 -9.47 24.10 -20.50
CA VAL A 12 -8.20 23.73 -19.85
C VAL A 12 -8.32 23.72 -18.32
N SER A 13 -9.07 24.65 -17.72
CA SER A 13 -9.31 24.65 -16.27
C SER A 13 -10.12 23.45 -15.79
N PHE A 14 -11.04 22.91 -16.60
CA PHE A 14 -11.82 21.72 -16.23
C PHE A 14 -10.98 20.43 -16.23
N LEU A 15 -9.97 20.31 -17.09
CA LEU A 15 -9.07 19.15 -17.08
C LEU A 15 -8.15 19.09 -15.86
N ALA A 16 -7.88 20.22 -15.19
CA ALA A 16 -7.02 20.26 -14.01
C ALA A 16 -7.70 19.71 -12.73
N VAL A 17 -9.02 19.50 -12.74
CA VAL A 17 -9.79 19.07 -11.55
C VAL A 17 -10.00 17.54 -11.50
N VAL A 18 -9.66 16.81 -12.56
CA VAL A 18 -9.76 15.33 -12.61
C VAL A 18 -8.48 14.69 -12.06
N GLY A 19 -8.06 15.15 -10.88
CA GLY A 19 -6.87 14.71 -10.18
C GLY A 19 -7.16 14.31 -8.74
N CYS A 20 -8.36 13.84 -8.43
CA CYS A 20 -8.63 13.14 -7.16
C CYS A 20 -8.07 11.71 -7.23
N GLY A 21 -6.77 11.59 -7.50
CA GLY A 21 -6.01 10.43 -7.09
C GLY A 21 -5.75 10.60 -5.61
N ASN A 22 -6.15 9.63 -4.80
CA ASN A 22 -5.75 9.59 -3.40
C ASN A 22 -4.21 9.56 -3.34
N ILE A 23 -3.59 10.72 -3.19
CA ILE A 23 -2.18 10.88 -2.89
C ILE A 23 -1.98 10.50 -1.42
N PHE A 24 -1.71 9.21 -1.19
CA PHE A 24 -1.31 8.74 0.11
C PHE A 24 0.13 9.18 0.38
N PHE A 25 0.30 10.30 1.10
CA PHE A 25 1.55 10.57 1.78
C PHE A 25 1.68 9.57 2.93
N ARG A 26 2.43 8.49 2.73
CA ARG A 26 2.98 7.73 3.87
C ARG A 26 4.08 8.59 4.48
N GLY A 27 3.72 9.35 5.52
CA GLY A 27 4.70 9.88 6.45
C GLY A 27 5.34 8.70 7.17
N ASP A 28 6.59 8.41 6.85
CA ASP A 28 7.41 7.49 7.62
C ASP A 28 7.83 8.19 8.92
N LEU A 29 7.14 7.89 10.02
CA LEU A 29 7.60 8.25 11.37
C LEU A 29 8.44 7.12 12.00
N GLY A 30 8.86 6.13 11.22
CA GLY A 30 9.67 4.99 11.66
C GLY A 30 11.13 5.15 11.25
N GLY A 31 11.95 5.76 12.11
CA GLY A 31 13.40 5.71 11.95
C GLY A 31 13.87 4.28 11.72
N ASN A 32 14.77 4.10 10.75
CA ASN A 32 15.41 2.84 10.38
C ASN A 32 15.67 1.97 11.62
N GLY A 33 14.93 0.85 11.75
CA GLY A 33 15.14 -0.16 12.79
C GLY A 33 14.06 -0.29 13.86
N VAL A 34 13.03 0.58 13.89
CA VAL A 34 11.91 0.40 14.84
C VAL A 34 10.85 -0.53 14.23
N MET A 35 10.62 -1.67 14.88
CA MET A 35 9.57 -2.62 14.53
C MET A 35 8.20 -1.93 14.49
N GLN A 36 7.49 -2.08 13.38
CA GLN A 36 6.15 -1.56 13.17
C GLN A 36 5.13 -2.70 13.31
N THR A 37 3.89 -2.35 13.63
CA THR A 37 2.80 -3.31 13.78
C THR A 37 1.60 -2.88 12.94
N ALA A 38 1.07 -3.81 12.14
CA ALA A 38 -0.20 -3.66 11.46
C ALA A 38 -1.18 -4.72 11.97
N SER A 39 -2.44 -4.35 12.16
CA SER A 39 -3.49 -5.31 12.52
C SER A 39 -4.80 -5.02 11.82
N GLY A 40 -5.50 -6.08 11.41
CA GLY A 40 -6.80 -6.00 10.76
C GLY A 40 -7.22 -7.34 10.18
N PHE A 41 -8.41 -7.38 9.58
CA PHE A 41 -8.88 -8.53 8.81
C PHE A 41 -8.17 -8.58 7.47
N VAL A 42 -7.57 -9.72 7.13
CA VAL A 42 -6.96 -9.89 5.81
C VAL A 42 -8.04 -10.00 4.75
N SER A 43 -8.12 -9.07 3.81
CA SER A 43 -9.10 -9.10 2.72
C SER A 43 -8.50 -9.56 1.39
N VAL A 44 -7.24 -9.22 1.13
CA VAL A 44 -6.54 -9.55 -0.11
C VAL A 44 -5.12 -10.00 0.23
N VAL A 45 -4.69 -11.08 -0.43
CA VAL A 45 -3.31 -11.56 -0.41
C VAL A 45 -2.91 -11.88 -1.84
N GLN A 46 -1.93 -11.13 -2.37
CA GLN A 46 -1.49 -11.26 -3.75
C GLN A 46 0.03 -11.30 -3.81
N VAL A 47 0.59 -12.23 -4.56
CA VAL A 47 2.03 -12.26 -4.87
C VAL A 47 2.26 -11.57 -6.20
N THR A 48 3.29 -10.72 -6.27
CA THR A 48 3.71 -10.02 -7.48
C THR A 48 5.22 -9.83 -7.46
N ASN A 49 5.77 -9.37 -8.56
CA ASN A 49 7.19 -9.09 -8.71
C ASN A 49 7.38 -7.57 -8.75
N MET A 50 8.37 -7.05 -8.03
CA MET A 50 8.67 -5.62 -7.96
C MET A 50 10.15 -5.37 -8.27
N PRO A 51 10.49 -4.31 -9.03
CA PRO A 51 11.89 -3.97 -9.28
C PRO A 51 12.56 -3.44 -8.01
N ASP A 52 13.75 -3.96 -7.70
CA ASP A 52 14.56 -3.64 -6.51
C ASP A 52 15.51 -2.44 -6.73
N GLY A 53 15.25 -1.61 -7.74
CA GLY A 53 16.11 -0.47 -8.10
C GLY A 53 17.45 -0.84 -8.76
N ASN A 54 17.96 -2.06 -8.55
CA ASN A 54 19.18 -2.60 -9.17
C ASN A 54 18.96 -3.33 -10.50
N GLY A 55 17.76 -3.24 -11.08
CA GLY A 55 17.39 -3.95 -12.32
C GLY A 55 17.00 -5.42 -12.13
N THR A 56 16.97 -5.89 -10.88
CA THR A 56 16.44 -7.20 -10.46
C THR A 56 14.97 -7.08 -10.07
N PHE A 57 14.21 -8.16 -10.26
CA PHE A 57 12.85 -8.28 -9.74
C PHE A 57 12.86 -9.17 -8.51
N ILE A 58 12.22 -8.71 -7.45
CA ILE A 58 12.00 -9.50 -6.23
C ILE A 58 10.53 -9.89 -6.14
N ASP A 59 10.27 -11.09 -5.63
CA ASP A 59 8.91 -11.51 -5.29
C ASP A 59 8.47 -10.82 -4.01
N VAL A 60 7.28 -10.24 -4.03
CA VAL A 60 6.68 -9.55 -2.89
C VAL A 60 5.22 -9.98 -2.74
N THR A 61 4.75 -9.98 -1.49
CA THR A 61 3.34 -10.24 -1.17
C THR A 61 2.67 -8.95 -0.73
N LEU A 62 1.61 -8.57 -1.44
CA LEU A 62 0.73 -7.48 -1.07
C LEU A 62 -0.40 -8.03 -0.21
N ILE A 63 -0.60 -7.40 0.95
CA ILE A 63 -1.57 -7.81 1.95
C ILE A 63 -2.42 -6.61 2.30
N THR A 64 -3.72 -6.72 2.07
CA THR A 64 -4.69 -5.68 2.44
C THR A 64 -5.34 -6.05 3.76
N PHE A 65 -5.14 -5.21 4.76
CA PHE A 65 -5.82 -5.29 6.05
C PHE A 65 -7.05 -4.39 6.03
N LEU A 66 -8.15 -4.90 6.55
CA LEU A 66 -9.40 -4.17 6.74
C LEU A 66 -9.63 -4.00 8.24
N LEU A 67 -9.68 -2.75 8.71
CA LEU A 67 -9.97 -2.44 10.10
C LEU A 67 -10.95 -1.26 10.14
N ASN A 68 -12.10 -1.43 10.81
CA ASN A 68 -13.12 -0.40 10.95
C ASN A 68 -13.57 0.23 9.60
N GLY A 69 -13.62 -0.56 8.54
CA GLY A 69 -13.98 -0.10 7.19
C GLY A 69 -12.85 0.60 6.41
N ASN A 70 -11.67 0.79 7.02
CA ASN A 70 -10.49 1.30 6.33
C ASN A 70 -9.65 0.13 5.78
N ALA A 71 -9.22 0.23 4.52
CA ALA A 71 -8.38 -0.76 3.86
C ALA A 71 -6.94 -0.24 3.74
N THR A 72 -5.98 -0.97 4.30
CA THR A 72 -4.55 -0.64 4.26
C THR A 72 -3.77 -1.76 3.60
N THR A 73 -3.15 -1.47 2.46
CA THR A 73 -2.29 -2.43 1.76
C THR A 73 -0.84 -2.28 2.21
N MET A 74 -0.21 -3.39 2.54
CA MET A 74 1.19 -3.54 2.95
C MET A 74 1.91 -4.45 1.96
N THR A 75 3.16 -4.11 1.64
CA THR A 75 4.00 -4.94 0.77
C THR A 75 5.09 -5.59 1.61
N PHE A 76 5.14 -6.91 1.61
CA PHE A 76 6.13 -7.71 2.33
C PHE A 76 7.05 -8.45 1.37
N CYS A 77 8.31 -8.61 1.76
CA CYS A 77 9.30 -9.31 0.95
C CYS A 77 9.02 -10.83 0.93
N GLY A 78 9.14 -11.45 -0.25
CA GLY A 78 8.93 -12.89 -0.46
C GLY A 78 7.45 -13.33 -0.51
N ASP A 79 7.23 -14.65 -0.53
CA ASP A 79 5.91 -15.27 -0.50
C ASP A 79 5.45 -15.48 0.96
N GLN A 80 4.48 -14.67 1.38
CA GLN A 80 3.94 -14.67 2.74
C GLN A 80 2.52 -15.26 2.79
N ARG A 81 2.00 -15.81 1.69
CA ARG A 81 0.58 -16.26 1.58
C ARG A 81 0.15 -17.20 2.70
N ASN A 82 1.05 -18.11 3.10
CA ASN A 82 0.75 -19.11 4.12
C ASN A 82 0.59 -18.53 5.54
N GLN A 83 1.03 -17.30 5.77
CA GLN A 83 0.96 -16.64 7.08
C GLN A 83 -0.27 -15.73 7.22
N PHE A 84 -0.96 -15.43 6.12
CA PHE A 84 -2.08 -14.47 6.09
C PHE A 84 -3.35 -15.13 5.53
N PRO A 85 -4.09 -15.86 6.37
CA PRO A 85 -5.39 -16.40 5.96
C PRO A 85 -6.41 -15.28 5.71
N ILE A 86 -7.07 -15.33 4.55
CA ILE A 86 -8.13 -14.37 4.18
C ILE A 86 -9.31 -14.50 5.15
N HIS A 87 -9.95 -13.37 5.46
CA HIS A 87 -11.07 -13.20 6.38
C HIS A 87 -10.75 -13.46 7.86
N GLN A 88 -9.47 -13.54 8.22
CA GLN A 88 -9.05 -13.66 9.61
C GLN A 88 -8.42 -12.37 10.11
N PHE A 89 -8.63 -12.09 11.40
CA PHE A 89 -7.95 -11.00 12.08
C PHE A 89 -6.49 -11.40 12.36
N VAL A 90 -5.58 -10.61 11.82
CA VAL A 90 -4.13 -10.84 11.91
C VAL A 90 -3.45 -9.60 12.45
N ARG A 91 -2.44 -9.80 13.30
CA ARG A 91 -1.47 -8.79 13.67
C ARG A 91 -0.10 -9.19 13.13
N ALA A 92 0.48 -8.35 12.28
CA ALA A 92 1.81 -8.51 11.73
C ALA A 92 2.75 -7.47 12.33
N ASN A 93 3.87 -7.94 12.87
CA ASN A 93 5.00 -7.10 13.21
C ASN A 93 6.05 -7.21 12.10
N PHE A 94 6.56 -6.08 11.66
CA PHE A 94 7.47 -6.00 10.54
C PHE A 94 8.49 -4.90 10.72
N THR A 95 9.64 -5.04 10.09
CA THR A 95 10.62 -3.97 9.94
C THR A 95 10.39 -3.28 8.59
N PRO A 96 10.14 -1.95 8.57
CA PRO A 96 9.98 -1.23 7.32
C PRO A 96 11.29 -1.29 6.51
N GLY A 97 11.14 -1.46 5.20
CA GLY A 97 12.24 -1.51 4.25
C GLY A 97 11.81 -0.93 2.90
N GLN A 98 12.76 -0.71 2.01
CA GLN A 98 12.54 -0.37 0.62
C GLN A 98 13.19 -1.44 -0.25
N PRO A 99 12.48 -2.03 -1.22
CA PRO A 99 11.13 -1.68 -1.70
C PRO A 99 9.96 -2.34 -0.91
N CYS A 100 10.24 -3.30 -0.03
CA CYS A 100 9.25 -4.05 0.74
C CYS A 100 9.64 -4.13 2.23
N ALA A 101 8.66 -4.46 3.09
CA ALA A 101 8.90 -4.68 4.51
C ALA A 101 9.24 -6.14 4.81
N ASP A 102 10.07 -6.37 5.83
CA ASP A 102 10.39 -7.71 6.31
C ASP A 102 9.50 -8.09 7.48
N ILE A 103 8.87 -9.25 7.41
CA ILE A 103 8.01 -9.75 8.47
C ILE A 103 8.88 -10.33 9.59
N VAL A 104 8.61 -9.89 10.81
CA VAL A 104 9.26 -10.43 12.02
C VAL A 104 8.38 -11.50 12.66
N THR A 105 7.10 -11.20 12.86
CA THR A 105 6.13 -12.15 13.45
C THR A 105 4.72 -11.89 12.94
N VAL A 106 3.96 -12.95 12.71
CA VAL A 106 2.53 -12.89 12.38
C VAL A 106 1.76 -13.67 13.42
N VAL A 107 0.72 -13.06 13.99
CA VAL A 107 -0.18 -13.75 14.90
C VAL A 107 -1.61 -13.66 14.43
N ILE A 108 -2.26 -14.82 14.40
CA ILE A 108 -3.59 -15.06 13.87
C ILE A 108 -4.56 -15.26 15.03
N GLY A 109 -5.75 -14.66 14.96
CA GLY A 109 -6.84 -14.97 15.89
C GLY A 109 -6.72 -14.32 17.27
N PHE A 110 -6.01 -13.20 17.40
CA PHE A 110 -6.13 -12.37 18.60
C PHE A 110 -7.51 -11.71 18.63
N HIS A 111 -8.31 -12.05 19.64
CA HIS A 111 -9.64 -11.50 19.88
C HIS A 111 -9.76 -10.98 21.32
#